data_AF-A0A660SAI6-F1
#
_entry.id   AF-A0A660SAI6-F1
#
_cell.length_a   1.000
_cell.length_b   1.000
_cell.length_c   1.000
_cell.angle_alpha   90.00
_cell.angle_beta   90.00
_cell.angle_gamma   90.00
#
_symmetry.space_group_name_H-M   'P 1'
#
loop_
_entity.id
_entity.type
_entity.pdbx_description
1 polymer ?
#
loop_
_entity_poly.entity_id
_entity_poly.type
_entity_poly.pdbx_seq_one_letter_code
_entity_poly.pdbx_strand_id
1 'polypeptide(L)'
;MYRIQIDHNKCIGCRYCELACSLNHLTTALNPKKARIRVLKEEGRFFPVISGPYTDAACNIKVDLIIGDKVYDFCDICRASCPHKDIFKDPVNNTPIQCDFCGIDAPGPSCVRWCPSGALKLVEIPSCY
;
A
#
# COMPACT_ATOMS: atom_id res chain seq x y z
N MET A 1 -6.02 -18.54 -7.11
CA MET A 1 -5.49 -17.57 -6.13
C MET A 1 -5.39 -16.20 -6.81
N TYR A 2 -5.42 -15.10 -6.08
CA TYR A 2 -5.35 -13.75 -6.65
C TYR A 2 -4.06 -13.01 -6.28
N ARG A 3 -3.60 -12.11 -7.15
CA ARG A 3 -2.56 -11.12 -6.86
C ARG A 3 -3.03 -9.71 -7.25
N ILE A 4 -2.53 -8.68 -6.56
CA ILE A 4 -2.62 -7.30 -7.05
C ILE A 4 -1.32 -6.97 -7.79
N GLN A 5 -1.44 -6.68 -9.08
CA GLN A 5 -0.37 -6.05 -9.85
C GLN A 5 -0.40 -4.55 -9.63
N ILE A 6 0.78 -3.96 -9.40
CA ILE A 6 0.97 -2.52 -9.20
C ILE A 6 1.93 -2.01 -10.28
N ASP A 7 1.39 -1.28 -11.25
CA ASP A 7 2.14 -0.61 -12.30
C ASP A 7 2.35 0.86 -11.90
N HIS A 8 3.52 1.13 -11.29
CA HIS A 8 3.87 2.48 -10.82
C HIS A 8 4.02 3.50 -11.96
N ASN A 9 4.29 3.06 -13.19
CA ASN A 9 4.37 3.95 -14.35
C ASN A 9 3.00 4.49 -14.77
N LYS A 10 1.92 3.80 -14.40
CA LYS A 10 0.54 4.26 -14.63
C LYS A 10 -0.04 5.00 -13.43
N CYS A 11 0.66 5.06 -12.31
CA CYS A 11 0.15 5.76 -11.14
C CYS A 11 0.24 7.27 -11.36
N ILE A 12 -0.90 7.96 -11.26
CA ILE A 12 -0.99 9.42 -11.43
C ILE A 12 -1.02 10.17 -10.08
N GLY A 13 -0.82 9.47 -8.96
CA GLY A 13 -0.79 10.11 -7.64
C GLY A 13 -2.13 10.65 -7.13
N CYS A 14 -3.27 10.22 -7.68
CA CYS A 14 -4.60 10.71 -7.28
C CYS A 14 -5.05 10.28 -5.88
N ARG A 15 -4.43 9.25 -5.29
CA ARG A 15 -4.70 8.72 -3.93
C ARG A 15 -6.13 8.23 -3.69
N TYR A 16 -6.92 8.00 -4.75
CA TYR A 16 -8.25 7.41 -4.63
C TYR A 16 -8.24 6.03 -3.99
N CYS A 17 -7.18 5.26 -4.18
CA CYS A 17 -6.99 3.98 -3.50
C CYS A 17 -6.89 4.13 -1.97
N GLU A 18 -6.28 5.20 -1.45
CA GLU A 18 -6.22 5.47 -0.01
C GLU A 18 -7.59 5.84 0.53
N LEU A 19 -8.31 6.71 -0.19
CA LEU A 19 -9.67 7.14 0.18
C LEU A 19 -10.62 5.95 0.21
N ALA A 20 -10.69 5.20 -0.89
CA ALA A 20 -11.54 4.02 -1.03
C ALA A 20 -11.24 2.97 0.03
N CYS A 21 -9.96 2.73 0.32
CA CYS A 21 -9.56 1.79 1.36
C CYS A 21 -9.96 2.28 2.76
N SER A 22 -9.74 3.58 3.07
CA SER A 22 -10.13 4.12 4.36
C SER A 22 -11.64 4.05 4.60
N LEU A 23 -12.46 4.45 3.62
CA LEU A 23 -13.92 4.39 3.69
C LEU A 23 -14.44 2.95 3.83
N ASN A 24 -13.79 1.98 3.19
CA ASN A 24 -14.16 0.57 3.32
C ASN A 24 -14.00 0.04 4.76
N HIS A 25 -13.11 0.63 5.55
CA HIS A 25 -12.80 0.16 6.92
C HIS A 25 -13.29 1.11 8.01
N LEU A 26 -13.59 2.36 7.66
CA LEU A 26 -14.09 3.39 8.55
C LEU A 26 -15.48 3.77 8.03
N THR A 27 -16.50 3.12 8.56
CA THR A 27 -17.90 3.30 8.12
C THR A 27 -18.39 4.74 8.25
N THR A 28 -17.80 5.53 9.15
CA THR A 28 -18.26 6.89 9.50
C THR A 28 -17.21 7.97 9.31
N ALA A 29 -16.00 7.63 8.84
CA ALA A 29 -14.90 8.60 8.75
C ALA A 29 -14.03 8.37 7.52
N LEU A 30 -13.57 9.46 6.92
CA LEU A 30 -12.58 9.43 5.84
C LEU A 30 -11.22 9.80 6.42
N ASN A 31 -10.27 8.85 6.43
CA ASN A 31 -8.92 9.12 6.92
C ASN A 31 -7.88 8.29 6.15
N PRO A 32 -7.22 8.88 5.14
CA PRO A 32 -6.17 8.20 4.37
C PRO A 32 -5.00 7.66 5.21
N LYS A 33 -4.72 8.25 6.39
CA LYS A 33 -3.68 7.72 7.29
C LYS A 33 -4.04 6.35 7.86
N LYS A 34 -5.33 6.00 7.90
CA LYS A 34 -5.84 4.70 8.32
C LYS A 34 -6.05 3.72 7.16
N ALA A 35 -5.69 4.10 5.93
CA ALA A 35 -5.77 3.22 4.77
C ALA A 35 -4.70 2.11 4.82
N ARG A 36 -5.06 0.91 4.34
CA ARG A 36 -4.17 -0.25 4.20
C ARG A 36 -3.32 -0.20 2.91
N ILE A 37 -3.40 0.89 2.15
CA ILE A 37 -2.55 1.22 1.00
C ILE A 37 -2.17 2.69 1.11
N ARG A 38 -0.92 3.03 0.75
CA ARG A 38 -0.39 4.40 0.76
C ARG A 38 0.35 4.68 -0.53
N VAL A 39 0.12 5.83 -1.15
CA VAL A 39 0.86 6.28 -2.33
C VAL A 39 1.99 7.17 -1.86
N LEU A 40 3.22 6.70 -2.06
CA LEU A 40 4.44 7.44 -1.75
C LEU A 40 4.94 8.13 -3.01
N LYS A 41 5.57 9.29 -2.85
CA LYS A 41 6.06 10.08 -3.97
C LYS A 41 7.57 10.24 -3.82
N GLU A 42 8.32 9.56 -4.68
CA GLU A 42 9.78 9.59 -4.71
C GLU A 42 10.24 9.98 -6.11
N GLU A 43 11.16 10.94 -6.20
CA GLU A 43 11.82 11.33 -7.47
C GLU A 43 10.85 11.58 -8.64
N GLY A 44 9.70 12.21 -8.36
CA GLY A 44 8.66 12.53 -9.34
C GLY A 44 7.81 11.33 -9.80
N ARG A 45 7.96 10.16 -9.18
CA ARG A 45 7.14 8.96 -9.41
C ARG A 45 6.26 8.66 -8.22
N PHE A 46 5.20 7.89 -8.45
CA PHE A 46 4.25 7.48 -7.43
C PHE A 46 4.31 5.97 -7.22
N PHE A 47 4.47 5.55 -5.97
CA PHE A 47 4.58 4.16 -5.56
C PHE A 47 3.41 3.81 -4.64
N PRO A 48 2.35 3.14 -5.15
CA PRO A 48 1.34 2.56 -4.30
C PRO A 48 1.92 1.38 -3.52
N VAL A 49 1.94 1.48 -2.19
CA VAL A 49 2.44 0.45 -1.28
C VAL A 49 1.28 -0.07 -0.46
N ILE A 50 1.01 -1.37 -0.56
CA ILE A 50 -0.01 -2.05 0.24
C ILE A 50 0.63 -2.53 1.54
N SER A 51 0.01 -2.23 2.67
CA SER A 51 0.46 -2.69 3.98
C SER A 51 0.68 -4.21 4.03
N GLY A 52 1.71 -4.60 4.75
CA GLY A 52 2.11 -5.97 5.03
C GLY A 52 2.05 -6.27 6.53
N PRO A 53 2.82 -7.26 7.01
CA PRO A 53 2.79 -7.64 8.41
C PRO A 53 3.39 -6.56 9.33
N TYR A 54 3.02 -6.63 10.60
CA TYR A 54 3.71 -5.94 11.68
C TYR A 54 5.08 -6.57 11.96
N THR A 55 6.02 -5.73 12.38
CA THR A 55 7.30 -6.16 12.95
C THR A 55 7.60 -5.34 14.19
N ASP A 56 8.12 -6.00 15.21
CA ASP A 56 8.51 -5.43 16.50
C ASP A 56 9.88 -4.73 16.48
N ALA A 57 10.75 -5.09 15.53
CA ALA A 57 12.08 -4.52 15.39
C ALA A 57 12.28 -3.80 14.05
N ALA A 58 13.13 -2.79 14.07
CA ALA A 58 13.64 -2.17 12.84
C ALA A 58 14.85 -2.95 12.32
N CYS A 59 15.05 -2.99 11.00
CA CYS A 59 16.28 -3.51 10.42
C CYS A 59 17.48 -2.64 10.86
N ASN A 60 18.61 -3.31 11.17
CA ASN A 60 19.88 -2.67 11.54
C ASN A 60 20.49 -1.86 10.40
N ILE A 61 20.24 -2.26 9.16
CA ILE A 61 20.74 -1.60 7.95
C ILE A 61 19.53 -1.09 7.17
N LYS A 62 19.58 0.17 6.75
CA LYS A 62 18.65 0.76 5.78
C LYS A 62 19.29 0.71 4.41
N VAL A 63 18.45 0.58 3.38
CA VAL A 63 18.91 0.34 2.01
C VAL A 63 18.42 1.48 1.15
N ASP A 64 19.35 2.15 0.49
CA ASP A 64 19.06 3.02 -0.63
C ASP A 64 19.11 2.19 -1.91
N LEU A 65 18.01 2.20 -2.66
CA LEU A 65 17.89 1.47 -3.91
C LEU A 65 18.17 2.40 -5.08
N ILE A 66 19.15 2.05 -5.91
CA ILE A 66 19.48 2.81 -7.12
C ILE A 66 18.81 2.14 -8.32
N ILE A 67 17.93 2.86 -9.02
CA ILE A 67 17.30 2.40 -10.27
C ILE A 67 17.53 3.46 -11.35
N GLY A 68 18.40 3.14 -12.30
CA GLY A 68 18.85 4.11 -13.29
C GLY A 68 19.71 5.18 -12.63
N ASP A 69 19.31 6.43 -12.80
CA ASP A 69 19.94 7.63 -12.25
C ASP A 69 19.33 8.11 -10.92
N LYS A 70 18.37 7.36 -10.38
CA LYS A 70 17.58 7.75 -9.20
C LYS A 70 17.87 6.87 -8.00
N VAL A 71 17.88 7.49 -6.82
CA VAL A 71 18.04 6.85 -5.51
C VAL A 71 16.68 6.87 -4.82
N TYR A 72 16.26 5.74 -4.26
CA TYR A 72 15.00 5.58 -3.54
C TYR A 72 15.26 5.01 -2.14
N ASP A 73 14.66 5.60 -1.10
CA ASP A 73 14.65 4.96 0.22
C ASP A 73 13.80 3.68 0.16
N PHE A 74 14.42 2.52 0.37
CA PHE A 74 13.69 1.26 0.36
C PHE A 74 12.66 1.15 1.50
N CYS A 75 12.85 1.90 2.58
CA CYS A 75 11.90 1.96 3.69
C CYS A 75 10.55 2.52 3.26
N ASP A 76 10.50 3.37 2.24
CA ASP A 76 9.26 3.89 1.68
C ASP A 76 8.46 2.78 1.02
N ILE A 77 9.06 2.05 0.08
CA ILE A 77 8.36 0.96 -0.63
C ILE A 77 8.17 -0.30 0.22
N CYS A 78 8.81 -0.38 1.40
CA CYS A 78 8.63 -1.47 2.33
C CYS A 78 7.18 -1.54 2.84
N ARG A 79 6.63 -2.74 2.92
CA ARG A 79 5.22 -2.96 3.31
C ARG A 79 4.99 -3.04 4.81
N ALA A 80 6.04 -3.27 5.60
CA ALA A 80 5.89 -3.56 7.02
C ALA A 80 5.35 -2.37 7.82
N SER A 81 4.47 -2.64 8.78
CA SER A 81 4.21 -1.73 9.89
C SER A 81 5.39 -1.82 10.86
N CYS A 82 6.42 -1.00 10.63
CA CYS A 82 7.72 -1.08 11.28
C CYS A 82 7.90 0.04 12.32
N PRO A 83 8.57 -0.17 13.47
CA PRO A 83 8.83 0.88 14.47
C PRO A 83 9.57 2.11 13.90
N HIS A 84 10.35 1.95 12.83
CA HIS A 84 11.11 3.06 12.22
C HIS A 84 10.25 4.10 11.48
N LYS A 85 9.01 3.77 11.09
CA LYS A 85 8.17 4.65 10.26
C LYS A 85 6.72 4.69 10.76
N ASP A 86 6.04 5.80 10.49
CA ASP A 86 4.65 5.99 10.93
C ASP A 86 3.61 5.48 9.93
N ILE A 87 4.02 5.11 8.71
CA ILE A 87 3.10 4.55 7.73
C ILE A 87 2.66 3.15 8.15
N PHE A 88 1.39 2.84 7.87
CA PHE A 88 0.72 1.60 8.28
C PHE A 88 0.55 1.45 9.79
N LYS A 89 0.41 2.56 10.52
CA LYS A 89 -0.04 2.59 11.92
C LYS A 89 -1.20 3.56 12.08
N ASP A 90 -2.11 3.27 13.00
CA ASP A 90 -3.19 4.18 13.35
C ASP A 90 -2.59 5.46 13.96
N PRO A 91 -2.92 6.65 13.45
CA PRO A 91 -2.31 7.91 13.92
C PRO A 91 -2.69 8.30 15.35
N VAL A 92 -3.67 7.63 15.97
CA VAL A 92 -4.13 7.95 17.34
C VAL A 92 -3.49 7.02 18.38
N ASN A 93 -3.52 5.71 18.12
CA ASN A 93 -3.10 4.70 19.11
C ASN A 93 -1.91 3.84 18.65
N ASN A 94 -1.30 4.17 17.50
CA ASN A 94 -0.13 3.48 16.94
C ASN A 94 -0.34 1.99 16.62
N THR A 95 -1.59 1.53 16.57
CA THR A 95 -1.91 0.13 16.24
C THR A 95 -1.52 -0.18 14.80
N PRO A 96 -0.84 -1.31 14.53
CA PRO A 96 -0.49 -1.72 13.17
C PRO A 96 -1.71 -1.87 12.26
N ILE A 97 -1.59 -1.37 11.03
CA ILE A 97 -2.61 -1.46 9.99
C ILE A 97 -2.11 -2.43 8.92
N GLN A 98 -2.79 -3.56 8.79
CA GLN A 98 -2.46 -4.60 7.81
C GLN A 98 -3.58 -4.80 6.81
N CYS A 99 -3.22 -5.01 5.54
CA CYS A 99 -4.14 -5.32 4.47
C CYS A 99 -4.73 -6.71 4.66
N ASP A 100 -6.06 -6.76 4.67
CA ASP A 100 -6.90 -7.96 4.76
C ASP A 100 -7.44 -8.37 3.38
N PHE A 101 -6.92 -7.76 2.32
CA PHE A 101 -7.35 -7.98 0.94
C PHE A 101 -8.84 -7.68 0.70
N CYS A 102 -9.46 -6.85 1.55
CA CYS A 102 -10.91 -6.59 1.56
C CYS A 102 -11.76 -7.85 1.74
N GLY A 103 -11.25 -8.86 2.44
CA GLY A 103 -11.97 -10.10 2.77
C GLY A 103 -12.12 -11.10 1.61
N ILE A 104 -12.24 -10.60 0.37
CA ILE A 104 -12.53 -11.30 -0.91
C ILE A 104 -13.71 -12.29 -0.85
N ASP A 105 -14.18 -12.79 -2.00
CA ASP A 105 -15.54 -12.57 -2.52
C ASP A 105 -15.97 -11.13 -2.85
N ALA A 106 -17.02 -11.02 -3.68
CA ALA A 106 -17.45 -9.78 -4.33
C ALA A 106 -17.78 -8.68 -3.30
N PRO A 107 -17.42 -7.39 -3.55
CA PRO A 107 -16.91 -6.83 -4.81
C PRO A 107 -15.37 -6.82 -4.96
N GLY A 108 -14.63 -7.47 -4.05
CA GLY A 108 -13.16 -7.48 -4.07
C GLY A 108 -12.50 -6.14 -3.69
N PRO A 109 -11.17 -6.03 -3.84
CA PRO A 109 -10.37 -4.93 -3.29
C PRO A 109 -10.80 -3.54 -3.75
N SER A 110 -11.19 -2.69 -2.79
CA SER A 110 -11.65 -1.32 -3.06
C SER A 110 -10.60 -0.46 -3.77
N CYS A 111 -9.32 -0.62 -3.42
CA CYS A 111 -8.22 0.11 -4.05
C CYS A 111 -8.07 -0.18 -5.55
N VAL A 112 -8.33 -1.42 -5.98
CA VAL A 112 -8.31 -1.81 -7.39
C VAL A 112 -9.51 -1.21 -8.12
N ARG A 113 -10.72 -1.36 -7.55
CA ARG A 113 -11.98 -0.86 -8.14
C ARG A 113 -11.96 0.65 -8.40
N TRP A 114 -11.33 1.41 -7.51
CA TRP A 114 -11.28 2.87 -7.57
C TRP A 114 -10.02 3.44 -8.23
N CYS A 115 -9.19 2.62 -8.87
CA CYS A 115 -7.98 3.09 -9.55
C CYS A 115 -8.31 3.54 -11.00
N PRO A 116 -8.40 4.86 -11.28
CA PRO A 116 -8.85 5.35 -12.59
C PRO A 116 -7.80 5.11 -13.70
N SER A 117 -6.52 5.10 -13.36
CA SER A 117 -5.44 4.92 -14.33
C SER A 117 -5.14 3.45 -14.64
N GLY A 118 -5.81 2.50 -13.96
CA GLY A 118 -5.53 1.08 -14.09
C GLY A 118 -4.14 0.66 -13.60
N ALA A 119 -3.51 1.46 -12.72
CA ALA A 119 -2.24 1.14 -12.08
C ALA A 119 -2.34 -0.04 -11.10
N LEU A 120 -3.53 -0.29 -10.54
CA LEU A 120 -3.81 -1.42 -9.65
C LEU A 120 -4.74 -2.40 -10.38
N LYS A 121 -4.35 -3.67 -10.47
CA LYS A 121 -5.16 -4.71 -11.12
C LYS A 121 -5.19 -5.99 -10.29
N LEU A 122 -6.37 -6.58 -10.15
CA LEU A 122 -6.53 -7.91 -9.62
C LEU A 122 -6.29 -8.92 -10.75
N VAL A 123 -5.37 -9.85 -10.55
CA VAL A 123 -5.08 -10.92 -11.52
C VAL A 123 -5.25 -12.28 -10.87
N GLU A 124 -5.88 -13.19 -11.61
CA GLU A 124 -5.91 -14.60 -11.26
C GLU A 124 -4.57 -15.23 -11.59
N ILE A 125 -4.09 -16.05 -10.67
CA ILE A 125 -2.89 -16.85 -10.87
C ILE A 125 -3.23 -18.33 -10.68
N PRO A 126 -2.57 -19.22 -11.46
CA PRO A 126 -2.64 -20.65 -11.22
C PRO A 126 -2.34 -20.95 -9.75
N SER A 127 -3.11 -21.86 -9.15
CA SER A 127 -2.74 -22.44 -7.86
C SER A 127 -1.49 -23.30 -8.07
N CYS A 128 -0.32 -22.68 -8.02
CA CYS A 128 0.93 -23.42 -7.94
C CYS A 128 1.21 -23.65 -6.45
N TYR A 129 1.21 -24.94 -6.09
CA TYR A 129 1.13 -25.60 -4.78
C TYR A 129 -0.30 -25.82 -4.29
#